data_AF-A0A359G2K9-F1
#
_entry.id   AF-A0A359G2K9-F1
#
_cell.length_a   1.000
_cell.length_b   1.000
_cell.length_c   1.000
_cell.angle_alpha   90.00
_cell.angle_beta   90.00
_cell.angle_gamma   90.00
#
_symmetry.space_group_name_H-M   'P 1'
#
loop_
_entity.id
_entity.type
_entity.pdbx_description
1 polymer ?
#
loop_
_entity_poly.entity_id
_entity_poly.type
_entity_poly.pdbx_seq_one_letter_code
_entity_poly.pdbx_strand_id
1 'polypeptide(L)' 'RIAVARADFNEAAQRYNVAVRRFPANLVAGLFGFDRKPYFEAAEGAEAAPSVAF' A
#
# COMPACT_ATOMS: atom_id res chain seq x y z
N ARG A 1 -3.93 17.04 7.45
CA ARG A 1 -5.04 16.12 7.04
C ARG A 1 -4.73 15.29 5.79
N ILE A 2 -3.82 15.73 4.89
CA ILE A 2 -3.39 14.95 3.71
C ILE A 2 -2.59 13.69 4.09
N ALA A 3 -1.73 13.76 5.11
CA ALA A 3 -0.92 12.63 5.55
C ALA A 3 -1.76 11.42 6.05
N VAL A 4 -2.88 11.68 6.75
CA VAL A 4 -3.80 10.63 7.21
C VAL A 4 -4.50 9.96 6.03
N ALA A 5 -5.08 10.76 5.12
CA ALA A 5 -5.72 10.23 3.92
C ALA A 5 -4.76 9.41 3.03
N ARG A 6 -3.47 9.78 2.98
CA ARG A 6 -2.42 9.01 2.31
C ARG A 6 -2.15 7.68 3.03
N ALA A 7 -2.03 7.69 4.35
CA ALA A 7 -1.87 6.48 5.15
C ALA A 7 -3.06 5.53 4.96
N ASP A 8 -4.28 6.05 5.01
CA ASP A 8 -5.51 5.28 4.80
C ASP A 8 -5.56 4.63 3.41
N PHE A 9 -5.18 5.37 2.36
CA PHE A 9 -5.09 4.85 1.00
C PHE A 9 -4.05 3.72 0.90
N ASN A 10 -2.87 3.93 1.45
CA ASN A 10 -1.79 2.94 1.40
C ASN A 10 -2.14 1.68 2.20
N GLU A 11 -2.80 1.82 3.34
CA GLU A 11 -3.26 0.69 4.15
C GLU A 11 -4.34 -0.12 3.41
N ALA A 12 -5.29 0.55 2.75
CA ALA A 12 -6.30 -0.11 1.93
C ALA A 12 -5.68 -0.86 0.74
N ALA A 13 -4.74 -0.21 0.03
CA ALA A 13 -3.99 -0.85 -1.05
C ALA A 13 -3.17 -2.05 -0.55
N GLN A 14 -2.60 -1.97 0.66
CA GLN A 14 -1.81 -3.05 1.26
C GLN A 14 -2.70 -4.25 1.58
N ARG A 15 -3.84 -4.03 2.23
CA ARG A 15 -4.82 -5.08 2.53
C ARG A 15 -5.30 -5.78 1.26
N TYR A 16 -5.61 -5.01 0.21
CA TYR A 16 -5.99 -5.55 -1.09
C TYR A 16 -4.88 -6.40 -1.70
N ASN A 17 -3.65 -5.88 -1.75
CA ASN A 17 -2.50 -6.58 -2.33
C ASN A 17 -2.14 -7.86 -1.57
N VAL A 18 -2.29 -7.87 -0.24
CA VAL A 18 -2.10 -9.06 0.59
C VAL A 18 -3.20 -10.08 0.33
N ALA A 19 -4.46 -9.65 0.25
CA ALA A 19 -5.59 -10.52 -0.03
C ALA A 19 -5.46 -11.19 -1.41
N VAL A 20 -5.18 -10.41 -2.45
CA VAL A 20 -4.99 -10.90 -3.84
C VAL A 20 -3.82 -11.89 -3.97
N ARG A 21 -2.80 -11.81 -3.12
CA ARG A 21 -1.67 -12.77 -3.14
C ARG A 21 -1.90 -14.03 -2.30
N ARG A 22 -2.90 -14.05 -1.42
CA ARG A 22 -3.12 -15.17 -0.50
C ARG A 22 -3.93 -16.27 -1.18
N PHE A 23 -3.59 -17.53 -0.93
CA PHE A 23 -4.42 -18.65 -1.38
C PHE A 23 -5.77 -18.64 -0.63
N PRO A 24 -6.91 -18.85 -1.31
CA PRO A 24 -7.08 -19.16 -2.74
C PRO A 24 -7.30 -17.94 -3.65
N ALA A 25 -7.35 -16.73 -3.08
CA ALA A 25 -7.62 -15.50 -3.82
C ALA A 25 -6.61 -15.20 -4.93
N ASN A 26 -5.36 -15.67 -4.84
CA ASN A 26 -4.38 -15.59 -5.92
C ASN A 26 -4.76 -16.37 -7.19
N LEU A 27 -5.51 -17.48 -7.05
CA LEU A 27 -6.00 -18.25 -8.19
C LEU A 27 -7.13 -17.53 -8.89
N VAL A 28 -8.08 -17.01 -8.11
CA VAL A 28 -9.19 -16.18 -8.62
C VAL A 28 -8.63 -14.91 -9.25
N ALA A 29 -7.65 -14.27 -8.60
CA ALA A 29 -6.99 -13.09 -9.13
C ALA A 29 -6.30 -13.36 -10.48
N GLY A 30 -5.57 -14.47 -10.61
CA GLY A 30 -4.97 -14.86 -11.88
C GLY A 30 -6.00 -15.20 -12.96
N LEU A 31 -7.13 -15.82 -12.58
CA LEU A 31 -8.18 -16.21 -13.51
C LEU A 31 -8.99 -15.01 -14.02
N PHE A 32 -9.21 -13.99 -13.17
CA PHE A 32 -10.01 -12.80 -13.49
C PHE A 32 -9.16 -11.54 -13.76
N GLY A 33 -7.83 -11.64 -13.77
CA GLY A 33 -6.92 -10.52 -14.05
C GLY A 33 -6.86 -9.44 -12.96
N PHE A 34 -7.08 -9.80 -11.69
CA PHE A 34 -6.94 -8.88 -10.57
C PHE A 34 -5.46 -8.76 -10.15
N ASP A 35 -4.78 -7.74 -10.66
CA ASP A 35 -3.41 -7.42 -10.28
C ASP A 35 -3.32 -6.44 -9.11
N ARG A 36 -2.12 -6.37 -8.53
CA ARG A 36 -1.82 -5.49 -7.38
C ARG A 36 -2.09 -4.03 -7.73
N LYS A 37 -2.64 -3.31 -6.75
CA LYS A 37 -2.79 -1.85 -6.84
C LYS A 37 -1.47 -1.17 -6.44
N PRO A 38 -1.01 -0.15 -7.19
CA PRO A 38 0.12 0.67 -6.78
C PRO A 38 -0.23 1.45 -5.51
N TYR A 39 0.77 1.64 -4.64
CA TYR A 39 0.64 2.50 -3.48
C TYR A 39 0.69 3.98 -3.89
N PHE A 40 0.10 4.84 -3.06
CA PHE A 40 0.28 6.27 -3.19
C PHE A 40 1.57 6.67 -2.48
N GLU A 41 2.69 6.53 -3.20
CA GLU A 41 3.99 6.98 -2.75
C GLU A 41 4.07 8.51 -2.90
N ALA A 42 4.47 9.19 -1.82
CA ALA A 42 4.92 10.57 -1.92
C ALA A 42 6.24 10.56 -2.71
N ALA A 43 6.44 11.50 -3.62
CA ALA A 43 7.76 11.72 -4.22
C ALA A 43 8.84 11.70 -3.11
N GLU A 44 9.90 10.92 -3.32
CA GLU A 44 11.04 10.79 -2.41
C GLU A 44 11.45 12.18 -1.89
N GLY A 45 11.35 12.41 -0.58
CA GLY A 45 11.75 13.69 0.03
C GLY A 45 10.87 14.19 1.17
N ALA A 46 9.71 13.58 1.44
CA ALA A 46 8.83 14.00 2.53
C ALA A 46 9.06 13.28 3.87
N GLU A 47 10.03 12.35 3.95
CA GLU A 47 10.33 11.53 5.15
C GLU A 47 11.73 11.81 5.74
N ALA A 48 12.26 13.02 5.64
CA ALA A 48 13.38 13.42 6.49
C ALA A 48 12.86 13.69 7.92
N ALA A 49 12.54 12.63 8.67
CA ALA A 49 12.32 12.73 10.10
C ALA A 49 13.68 13.07 10.77
N PRO A 50 13.83 14.21 11.46
CA PRO A 50 15.08 14.50 12.16
C PRO A 50 15.25 13.49 13.30
N SER A 51 16.36 12.74 13.27
CA SER A 51 16.77 11.89 14.39
C SER A 51 17.05 12.76 15.61
N VAL A 52 16.14 12.75 16.58
CA VAL A 52 16.38 13.43 17.87
C VAL A 52 17.38 12.58 18.65
N ALA A 53 18.61 13.08 18.77
CA ALA A 53 19.60 12.60 19.72
C ALA A 53 19.36 13.31 21.06
N PHE A 54 19.15 12.54 22.13
CA PHE A 54 19.25 13.02 23.51
C PHE A 54 20.63 12.66 24.06
#